data_AF-A0A4Y8JK30-F1
#
_entry.id   AF-A0A4Y8JK30-F1
#
_cell.length_a   1.000
_cell.length_b   1.000
_cell.length_c   1.000
_cell.angle_alpha   90.00
_cell.angle_beta   90.00
_cell.angle_gamma   90.00
#
_symmetry.space_group_name_H-M   'P 1'
#
loop_
_entity.id
_entity.type
_entity.pdbx_description
1 polymer ?
#
loop_
_entity_poly.entity_id
_entity_poly.type
_entity_poly.pdbx_seq_one_letter_code
_entity_poly.pdbx_strand_id
1 'polypeptide(L)'
;MTHYALEARLDELRQRRMLLRLLRDDVDRAAGQLTAGDLTGSWRSEAQRGYDRQRSDLAGELRRAAGLLDAALTEVVAAIDQVGATLAEAEAEARTRAPVPARAPGPAPPRAER
;
A
#
# COMPACT_ATOMS: atom_id res chain seq x y z
N MET A 1 -0.79 16.51 15.98
CA MET A 1 0.22 16.25 14.94
C MET A 1 0.24 17.43 13.98
N THR A 2 1.40 17.81 13.45
CA THR A 2 1.50 18.88 12.44
C THR A 2 1.14 18.34 11.05
N HIS A 3 0.78 19.22 10.12
CA HIS A 3 0.51 18.86 8.72
C HIS A 3 1.70 18.09 8.09
N TYR A 4 2.92 18.61 8.27
CA TYR A 4 4.15 17.92 7.86
C TYR A 4 4.31 16.51 8.45
N ALA A 5 3.94 16.31 9.72
CA ALA A 5 4.00 14.98 10.34
C ALA A 5 2.97 13.99 9.75
N LEU A 6 1.81 14.48 9.31
CA LEU A 6 0.82 13.68 8.60
C LEU A 6 1.32 13.27 7.21
N GLU A 7 1.92 14.21 6.46
CA GLU A 7 2.52 13.93 5.15
C GLU A 7 3.64 12.88 5.25
N ALA A 8 4.60 13.07 6.17
CA ALA A 8 5.68 12.12 6.39
C ALA A 8 5.17 10.73 6.77
N ARG A 9 4.12 10.67 7.61
CA ARG A 9 3.48 9.41 8.00
C ARG A 9 2.78 8.73 6.81
N LEU A 10 2.13 9.49 5.94
CA LEU A 10 1.47 8.98 4.76
C LEU A 10 2.47 8.37 3.77
N ASP A 11 3.60 9.04 3.56
CA ASP A 11 4.66 8.56 2.67
C ASP A 11 5.32 7.29 3.21
N GLU A 12 5.55 7.22 4.52
CA GLU A 12 6.04 6.01 5.18
C GLU A 12 5.07 4.83 4.98
N LEU A 13 3.76 5.05 5.17
CA LEU A 13 2.75 4.02 4.97
C LEU A 13 2.69 3.55 3.51
N ARG A 14 2.81 4.47 2.54
CA ARG A 14 2.87 4.13 1.10
C ARG A 14 4.10 3.30 0.78
N GLN A 15 5.26 3.63 1.36
CA GLN A 15 6.49 2.85 1.21
C GLN A 15 6.32 1.44 1.81
N ARG A 16 5.75 1.33 3.02
CA ARG A 16 5.45 0.04 3.65
C ARG A 16 4.51 -0.81 2.79
N ARG A 17 3.45 -0.21 2.23
CA ARG A 17 2.54 -0.90 1.29
C ARG A 17 3.28 -1.44 0.07
N MET A 18 4.16 -0.65 -0.52
CA MET A 18 4.97 -1.08 -1.67
C MET A 18 5.84 -2.29 -1.31
N LEU A 19 6.58 -2.22 -0.21
CA LEU A 19 7.48 -3.29 0.24
C LEU A 19 6.71 -4.58 0.58
N LEU A 20 5.56 -4.46 1.25
CA LEU A 20 4.70 -5.60 1.56
C LEU A 20 4.16 -6.29 0.30
N ARG A 21 3.78 -5.51 -0.73
CA ARG A 21 3.34 -6.08 -2.02
C ARG A 21 4.45 -6.86 -2.70
N LEU A 22 5.66 -6.29 -2.76
CA LEU A 22 6.81 -6.97 -3.34
C LEU A 22 7.11 -8.29 -2.63
N LEU A 23 7.14 -8.26 -1.29
CA LEU A 23 7.36 -9.46 -0.49
C LEU A 23 6.26 -10.51 -0.71
N ARG A 24 4.99 -10.09 -0.78
CA ARG A 24 3.85 -10.96 -1.03
C ARG A 24 3.94 -11.63 -2.41
N ASP A 25 4.31 -10.88 -3.44
CA ASP A 25 4.48 -11.41 -4.80
C ASP A 25 5.65 -12.41 -4.88
N ASP A 26 6.74 -12.15 -4.16
CA ASP A 26 7.88 -13.08 -4.08
C ASP A 26 7.54 -14.37 -3.34
N VAL A 27 6.77 -14.28 -2.24
CA VAL A 27 6.28 -15.45 -1.49
C VAL A 27 5.32 -16.28 -2.36
N ASP A 28 4.39 -15.64 -3.06
CA ASP A 28 3.47 -16.33 -3.98
C ASP A 28 4.23 -17.03 -5.12
N ARG A 29 5.23 -16.36 -5.69
CA ARG A 29 6.10 -16.96 -6.72
C ARG A 29 6.83 -18.18 -6.18
N ALA A 30 7.41 -18.09 -4.99
CA ALA A 30 8.11 -19.20 -4.35
C ALA A 30 7.17 -20.38 -4.06
N ALA A 31 5.97 -20.12 -3.55
CA ALA A 31 4.95 -21.15 -3.33
C ALA A 31 4.55 -21.84 -4.65
N GLY A 32 4.32 -21.06 -5.71
CA GLY A 32 3.99 -21.56 -7.04
C GLY A 32 5.05 -22.49 -7.61
N GLN A 33 6.33 -22.12 -7.48
CA GLN A 33 7.47 -22.94 -7.94
C GLN A 33 7.54 -24.30 -7.23
N LEU A 34 7.21 -24.36 -5.93
CA LEU A 34 7.17 -25.63 -5.19
C LEU A 34 5.99 -26.52 -5.59
N THR A 35 4.89 -25.94 -6.08
CA THR A 35 3.72 -26.70 -6.54
C THR A 35 3.80 -27.18 -7.99
N ALA A 36 4.53 -26.47 -8.85
CA ALA A 36 4.59 -26.74 -10.29
C ALA A 36 5.43 -27.96 -10.69
N GLY A 37 6.22 -28.52 -9.77
CA GLY A 37 7.06 -29.67 -10.05
C GLY A 37 6.22 -30.94 -10.20
N ASP A 38 5.79 -31.26 -11.43
CA ASP A 38 5.09 -32.50 -11.69
C ASP A 38 6.01 -33.69 -11.42
N LEU A 39 5.56 -34.53 -10.51
CA LEU A 39 6.26 -35.70 -10.03
C LEU A 39 5.34 -36.90 -10.27
N THR A 40 4.79 -37.02 -11.46
CA THR A 40 3.85 -38.08 -11.86
C THR A 40 4.53 -39.42 -12.21
N GLY A 41 5.84 -39.54 -12.05
CA GLY A 41 6.59 -40.78 -12.27
C GLY A 41 6.39 -41.82 -11.15
N SER A 42 5.81 -42.97 -11.50
CA SER A 42 5.31 -44.05 -10.62
C SER A 42 6.34 -44.91 -9.87
N TRP A 43 7.56 -44.43 -9.61
CA TRP A 43 8.64 -45.24 -9.02
C TRP A 43 9.39 -44.49 -7.91
N ARG A 44 8.69 -44.05 -6.87
CA ARG A 44 9.33 -43.32 -5.76
C ARG A 44 9.92 -44.25 -4.71
N SER A 45 11.25 -44.20 -4.58
CA SER A 45 11.97 -44.56 -3.36
C SER A 45 11.40 -43.82 -2.13
N GLU A 46 11.71 -44.31 -0.93
CA GLU A 46 11.31 -43.63 0.31
C GLU A 46 11.82 -42.19 0.40
N ALA A 47 13.05 -41.95 -0.07
CA ALA A 47 13.66 -40.61 -0.12
C ALA A 47 12.84 -39.64 -1.00
N GLN A 48 12.37 -40.08 -2.17
CA GLN A 48 11.56 -39.24 -3.05
C GLN A 48 10.19 -38.93 -2.43
N ARG A 49 9.56 -39.86 -1.72
CA ARG A 49 8.31 -39.58 -0.97
C ARG A 49 8.53 -38.60 0.17
N GLY A 50 9.67 -38.71 0.86
CA GLY A 50 10.05 -37.77 1.93
C GLY A 50 10.23 -36.35 1.41
N TYR A 51 10.94 -36.21 0.29
CA TYR A 51 11.15 -34.91 -0.36
C TYR A 51 9.82 -34.27 -0.81
N ASP A 52 8.91 -35.02 -1.42
CA ASP A 52 7.61 -34.51 -1.86
C ASP A 52 6.76 -33.96 -0.72
N ARG A 53 6.78 -34.65 0.43
CA ARG A 53 6.08 -34.19 1.64
C ARG A 53 6.66 -32.87 2.13
N GLN A 54 7.99 -32.79 2.30
CA GLN A 54 8.66 -31.57 2.71
C GLN A 54 8.39 -30.40 1.76
N ARG A 55 8.41 -30.66 0.45
CA ARG A 55 8.10 -29.65 -0.57
C ARG A 55 6.66 -29.15 -0.45
N SER A 56 5.71 -30.06 -0.21
CA SER A 56 4.29 -29.74 -0.04
C SER A 56 4.02 -28.96 1.25
N ASP A 57 4.67 -29.35 2.34
CA ASP A 57 4.59 -28.68 3.64
C ASP A 57 5.10 -27.23 3.54
N LEU A 58 6.28 -27.05 2.93
CA LEU A 58 6.86 -25.73 2.69
C LEU A 58 5.96 -24.86 1.79
N ALA A 59 5.39 -25.42 0.72
CA ALA A 59 4.43 -24.70 -0.11
C ALA A 59 3.16 -24.31 0.67
N GLY A 60 2.75 -25.11 1.65
CA GLY A 60 1.67 -24.78 2.58
C GLY A 60 2.04 -23.63 3.52
N GLU A 61 3.24 -23.64 4.07
CA GLU A 61 3.76 -22.55 4.93
C GLU A 61 3.85 -21.22 4.19
N LEU A 62 4.38 -21.23 2.96
CA LEU A 62 4.46 -20.01 2.13
C LEU A 62 3.08 -19.45 1.82
N ARG A 63 2.08 -20.29 1.53
CA ARG A 63 0.69 -19.84 1.33
C ARG A 63 0.09 -19.21 2.59
N ARG A 64 0.39 -19.76 3.77
CA ARG A 64 -0.01 -19.13 5.05
C ARG A 64 0.67 -17.78 5.25
N ALA A 65 1.96 -17.68 4.94
CA ALA A 65 2.70 -16.43 5.01
C ALA A 65 2.13 -15.37 4.05
N ALA A 66 1.76 -15.75 2.82
CA ALA A 66 1.07 -14.87 1.87
C ALA A 66 -0.24 -14.31 2.46
N GLY A 67 -1.05 -15.15 3.10
CA GLY A 67 -2.27 -14.71 3.78
C GLY A 67 -2.03 -13.71 4.93
N LEU A 68 -0.94 -13.88 5.69
CA LEU A 68 -0.53 -12.90 6.72
C LEU A 68 -0.09 -11.57 6.10
N LEU A 69 0.58 -11.60 4.95
CA LEU A 69 0.97 -10.40 4.22
C LEU A 69 -0.24 -9.66 3.64
N ASP A 70 -1.24 -10.39 3.12
CA ASP A 70 -2.49 -9.80 2.65
C ASP A 70 -3.27 -9.11 3.79
N ALA A 71 -3.28 -9.70 4.99
CA ALA A 71 -3.87 -9.08 6.18
C ALA A 71 -3.11 -7.79 6.56
N ALA A 72 -1.78 -7.83 6.63
CA ALA A 72 -0.97 -6.65 6.91
C ALA A 72 -1.13 -5.55 5.85
N LEU A 73 -1.26 -5.91 4.57
CA LEU A 73 -1.56 -4.97 3.49
C LEU A 73 -2.91 -4.28 3.69
N THR A 74 -3.92 -5.02 4.12
CA THR A 74 -5.25 -4.49 4.42
C THR A 74 -5.18 -3.45 5.54
N GLU A 75 -4.46 -3.75 6.63
CA GLU A 75 -4.26 -2.82 7.74
C GLU A 75 -3.52 -1.55 7.31
N VAL A 76 -2.48 -1.68 6.48
CA VAL A 76 -1.74 -0.52 5.96
C VAL A 76 -2.61 0.34 5.05
N VAL A 77 -3.45 -0.25 4.20
CA VAL A 77 -4.40 0.50 3.36
C VAL A 77 -5.39 1.28 4.24
N ALA A 78 -5.99 0.64 5.25
CA ALA A 78 -6.88 1.32 6.17
C ALA A 78 -6.18 2.48 6.91
N ALA A 79 -4.92 2.30 7.31
CA ALA A 79 -4.13 3.36 7.94
C ALA A 79 -3.84 4.53 6.99
N ILE A 80 -3.57 4.25 5.70
CA ILE A 80 -3.39 5.29 4.67
C ILE A 80 -4.67 6.10 4.52
N ASP A 81 -5.82 5.43 4.43
CA ASP A 81 -7.12 6.10 4.26
C ASP A 81 -7.43 6.99 5.46
N GLN A 82 -7.19 6.50 6.68
CA GLN A 82 -7.39 7.26 7.90
C GLN A 82 -6.50 8.51 7.98
N VAL A 83 -5.19 8.36 7.70
CA VAL A 83 -4.25 9.50 7.72
C VAL A 83 -4.58 10.49 6.59
N GLY A 84 -4.97 9.99 5.42
CA GLY A 84 -5.38 10.82 4.28
C GLY A 84 -6.63 11.66 4.58
N ALA A 85 -7.63 11.06 5.25
CA ALA A 85 -8.81 11.78 5.71
C ALA A 85 -8.44 12.91 6.68
N THR A 86 -7.62 12.60 7.69
CA THR A 86 -7.15 13.61 8.67
C THR A 86 -6.34 14.74 8.01
N LEU A 87 -5.55 14.44 6.99
CA LEU A 87 -4.81 15.46 6.23
C LEU A 87 -5.76 16.37 5.45
N ALA A 88 -6.75 15.80 4.76
CA ALA A 88 -7.75 16.55 4.00
C ALA A 88 -8.61 17.46 4.90
N GLU A 89 -8.97 17.00 6.09
CA GLU A 89 -9.66 17.81 7.10
C GLU A 89 -8.81 19.01 7.53
N ALA A 90 -7.52 18.79 7.83
CA ALA A 90 -6.59 19.87 8.20
C ALA A 90 -6.41 20.89 7.07
N GLU A 91 -6.34 20.46 5.81
CA GLU A 91 -6.28 21.35 4.65
C GLU A 91 -7.57 22.15 4.45
N ALA A 92 -8.73 21.53 4.66
CA ALA A 92 -10.03 22.19 4.57
C ALA A 92 -10.14 23.28 5.65
N GLU A 93 -9.78 22.98 6.90
CA GLU A 93 -9.75 23.96 7.99
C GLU A 93 -8.80 25.13 7.71
N ALA A 94 -7.59 24.84 7.20
CA ALA A 94 -6.64 25.86 6.82
C ALA A 94 -7.19 26.77 5.71
N ARG A 95 -7.89 26.20 4.72
CA ARG A 95 -8.54 26.94 3.64
C ARG A 95 -9.68 27.82 4.14
N THR A 96 -10.49 27.34 5.08
CA THR A 96 -11.58 28.12 5.69
C THR A 96 -11.03 29.27 6.55
N ARG A 97 -9.87 29.09 7.18
CA ARG A 97 -9.23 30.12 8.01
C ARG A 97 -8.42 31.15 7.22
N ALA A 98 -8.05 30.84 5.98
CA ALA A 98 -7.31 31.76 5.11
C ALA A 98 -8.18 33.00 4.78
N PRO A 99 -7.68 34.23 4.99
CA PRO A 99 -8.43 35.43 4.66
C PRO A 99 -8.67 35.48 3.15
N VAL A 100 -9.93 35.71 2.75
CA VAL A 100 -10.30 35.96 1.35
C VAL A 100 -9.48 37.16 0.87
N PRO A 101 -8.68 37.05 -0.21
CA PRO A 101 -8.01 38.22 -0.75
C PRO A 101 -9.07 39.23 -1.15
N ALA A 102 -9.03 40.42 -0.55
CA ALA A 102 -9.91 41.52 -0.89
C ALA A 102 -9.81 41.74 -2.40
N ARG A 103 -10.93 41.54 -3.10
CA ARG A 103 -11.01 41.77 -4.55
C ARG A 103 -10.64 43.23 -4.78
N ALA A 104 -9.48 43.47 -5.38
CA ALA A 104 -9.01 44.82 -5.63
C ALA A 104 -10.10 45.59 -6.40
N PRO A 105 -10.44 46.83 -6.01
CA PRO A 105 -11.40 47.62 -6.76
C PRO A 105 -10.89 47.75 -8.20
N GLY A 106 -11.72 47.34 -9.16
CA GLY A 106 -11.39 47.39 -10.59
C GLY A 106 -11.02 48.81 -11.02
N PRO A 107 -10.20 48.96 -12.08
CA PRO A 107 -9.71 50.26 -12.52
C PRO A 107 -10.89 51.21 -12.80
N ALA A 108 -10.82 52.41 -12.23
CA ALA A 108 -11.82 53.45 -12.44
C ALA A 108 -11.93 53.79 -13.93
N PRO A 109 -13.15 54.02 -14.46
CA PRO A 109 -13.33 54.33 -15.88
C PRO A 109 -12.64 55.66 -16.23
N PRO A 110 -12.08 55.77 -17.45
CA PRO A 110 -11.36 56.98 -17.87
C PRO A 110 -12.30 58.19 -17.88
N ARG A 111 -11.87 59.28 -17.24
CA ARG A 111 -12.58 60.56 -17.28
C ARG A 111 -12.48 61.12 -18.70
N ALA A 112 -13.63 61.35 -19.32
CA ALA A 112 -13.73 62.06 -20.58
C ALA A 112 -13.33 63.53 -20.38
N GLU A 113 -12.20 63.93 -20.97
CA GLU A 113 -11.83 65.33 -21.12
C GLU A 113 -12.74 65.97 -22.19
N ARG A 114 -13.21 67.19 -21.90
CA ARG A 114 -14.07 68.01 -22.75
C ARG A 114 -13.23 68.98 -23.57
#